data_AF-A0A934WHU8-F1
#
_entry.id   AF-A0A934WHU8-F1
#
_cell.length_a   1.000
_cell.length_b   1.000
_cell.length_c   1.000
_cell.angle_alpha   90.00
_cell.angle_beta   90.00
_cell.angle_gamma   90.00
#
_symmetry.space_group_name_H-M   'P 1'
#
loop_
_entity.id
_entity.type
_entity.pdbx_description
1 polymer ?
#
loop_
_entity_poly.entity_id
_entity_poly.type
_entity_poly.pdbx_seq_one_letter_code
_entity_poly.pdbx_strand_id
1 'polypeptide(L)'
;MAEAAHLAHPPAMTEAEELDCPDWLVPLLRDSLGPQFAPVMAALRERAPVFLRVNVARADRAEALAALARDGIEARACAIADTALEVVSGARRVQRARAYADGLVELQDAASQAVVAALDLAPGMRVLDLCAGGGGKALALAARLGTEVLAHDANPARMADLPARAARAGARITPVAPPEGAGPMDLVLADVPCSGSGSWRRDPEGKWRLTPERLSALRDTQAGIMDRAAGLVAEGGRLAYATCSLLTAENDDQVAAFLGRHSGWRLAHSARWTPLQGCDGFFLAVLTRR
;
A
#
# COMPACT_ATOMS: atom_id res chain seq x y z
N MET A 1 10.67 -36.94 33.93
CA MET A 1 11.03 -37.94 32.91
C MET A 1 10.10 -37.92 31.70
N ALA A 2 8.77 -37.78 31.86
CA ALA A 2 7.84 -37.70 30.72
C ALA A 2 8.01 -36.42 29.86
N GLU A 3 8.23 -35.26 30.50
CA GLU A 3 8.44 -33.99 29.81
C GLU A 3 9.77 -33.94 29.02
N ALA A 4 10.83 -34.55 29.57
CA ALA A 4 12.11 -34.72 28.89
C ALA A 4 12.04 -35.66 27.67
N ALA A 5 11.15 -36.67 27.71
CA ALA A 5 10.91 -37.56 26.57
C ALA A 5 10.09 -36.88 25.46
N HIS A 6 9.20 -35.94 25.83
CA HIS A 6 8.41 -35.15 24.87
C HIS A 6 9.26 -34.10 24.14
N LEU A 7 10.26 -33.52 24.82
CA LEU A 7 11.24 -32.61 24.21
C LEU A 7 12.28 -33.32 23.33
N ALA A 8 12.49 -34.63 23.51
CA ALA A 8 13.46 -35.41 22.72
C ALA A 8 12.96 -35.72 21.30
N HIS A 9 11.65 -35.68 21.07
CA HIS A 9 11.02 -35.86 19.75
C HIS A 9 9.84 -34.88 19.64
N PRO A 10 10.09 -33.59 19.39
CA PRO A 10 9.00 -32.66 19.16
C PRO A 10 8.11 -33.18 18.03
N PRO A 11 6.77 -33.08 18.16
CA PRO A 11 5.89 -33.47 17.07
C PRO A 11 6.27 -32.71 15.81
N ALA A 12 6.22 -33.39 14.66
CA ALA A 12 6.46 -32.73 13.39
C ALA A 12 5.46 -31.59 13.25
N MET A 13 5.97 -30.37 13.10
CA MET A 13 5.13 -29.21 12.85
C MET A 13 4.42 -29.39 11.51
N THR A 14 3.15 -29.00 11.47
CA THR A 14 2.43 -28.83 10.22
C THR A 14 3.06 -27.69 9.41
N GLU A 15 2.90 -27.71 8.09
CA GLU A 15 3.37 -26.62 7.22
C GLU A 15 2.80 -25.26 7.66
N ALA A 16 1.56 -25.24 8.17
CA ALA A 16 0.92 -24.04 8.70
C ALA A 16 1.67 -23.48 9.91
N GLU A 17 2.03 -24.34 10.86
CA GLU A 17 2.83 -23.97 12.04
C GLU A 17 4.24 -23.54 11.65
N GLU A 18 4.90 -24.24 10.72
CA GLU A 18 6.24 -23.88 10.22
C GLU A 18 6.26 -22.51 9.54
N LEU A 19 5.18 -22.17 8.83
CA LEU A 19 5.01 -20.90 8.13
C LEU A 19 4.38 -19.80 9.01
N ASP A 20 4.10 -20.08 10.28
CA ASP A 20 3.45 -19.13 11.20
C ASP A 20 2.15 -18.57 10.57
N CYS A 21 1.30 -19.47 10.06
CA CYS A 21 0.08 -19.17 9.33
C CYS A 21 -1.14 -19.84 9.99
N PRO A 22 -2.25 -19.12 10.25
CA PRO A 22 -3.48 -19.75 10.70
C PRO A 22 -3.99 -20.78 9.69
N ASP A 23 -4.43 -21.96 10.17
CA ASP A 23 -4.83 -23.09 9.32
C ASP A 23 -5.88 -22.72 8.28
N TRP A 24 -6.87 -21.91 8.69
CA TRP A 24 -7.97 -21.49 7.82
C TRP A 24 -7.52 -20.59 6.66
N LEU A 25 -6.37 -19.91 6.79
CA LEU A 25 -5.81 -19.04 5.75
C LEU A 25 -4.96 -19.81 4.73
N VAL A 26 -4.41 -20.96 5.11
CA VAL A 26 -3.56 -21.78 4.23
C VAL A 26 -4.21 -22.06 2.87
N PRO A 27 -5.45 -22.58 2.78
CA PRO A 27 -6.06 -22.83 1.47
C PRO A 27 -6.23 -21.52 0.66
N LEU A 28 -6.67 -20.44 1.30
CA LEU A 28 -6.90 -19.15 0.61
C LEU A 28 -5.62 -18.54 0.05
N LEU A 29 -4.54 -18.56 0.84
CA LEU A 29 -3.24 -18.05 0.42
C LEU A 29 -2.58 -18.96 -0.60
N ARG A 30 -2.77 -20.29 -0.50
CA ARG A 30 -2.27 -21.24 -1.50
C ARG A 30 -2.97 -21.06 -2.84
N ASP A 31 -4.28 -20.84 -2.84
CA ASP A 31 -5.03 -20.54 -4.06
C ASP A 31 -4.58 -19.20 -4.67
N SER A 32 -4.27 -18.20 -3.83
CA SER A 32 -3.88 -16.87 -4.28
C SER A 32 -2.43 -16.77 -4.79
N LEU A 33 -1.51 -17.51 -4.18
CA LEU A 33 -0.06 -17.43 -4.42
C LEU A 33 0.50 -18.63 -5.19
N GLY A 34 -0.26 -19.73 -5.28
CA GLY A 34 0.16 -20.98 -5.89
C GLY A 34 1.53 -21.45 -5.35
N PRO A 35 2.52 -21.71 -6.22
CA PRO A 35 3.85 -22.16 -5.77
C PRO A 35 4.62 -21.11 -4.96
N GLN A 36 4.20 -19.84 -4.98
CA GLN A 36 4.83 -18.78 -4.17
C GLN A 36 4.34 -18.76 -2.72
N PHE A 37 3.33 -19.55 -2.35
CA PHE A 37 2.74 -19.55 -1.01
C PHE A 37 3.80 -19.70 0.10
N ALA A 38 4.51 -20.83 0.13
CA ALA A 38 5.51 -21.10 1.16
C ALA A 38 6.64 -20.05 1.20
N PRO A 39 7.30 -19.68 0.08
CA PRO A 39 8.39 -18.71 0.14
C PRO A 39 7.90 -17.29 0.51
N VAL A 40 6.69 -16.90 0.12
CA VAL A 40 6.10 -15.61 0.54
C VAL A 40 5.82 -15.61 2.05
N MET A 41 5.22 -16.68 2.57
CA MET A 41 4.95 -16.80 4.01
C MET A 41 6.24 -16.82 4.83
N ALA A 42 7.28 -17.51 4.36
CA ALA A 42 8.59 -17.45 4.97
C ALA A 42 9.14 -16.01 4.99
N ALA A 43 9.06 -15.27 3.88
CA ALA A 43 9.50 -13.88 3.82
C ALA A 43 8.68 -12.92 4.71
N LEU A 44 7.41 -13.24 4.99
CA LEU A 44 6.56 -12.48 5.92
C LEU A 44 6.89 -12.71 7.40
N ARG A 45 7.72 -13.70 7.72
CA ARG A 45 8.26 -13.91 9.08
C ARG A 45 9.51 -13.06 9.34
N GLU A 46 10.15 -12.59 8.29
CA GLU A 46 11.36 -11.78 8.38
C GLU A 46 11.06 -10.31 8.62
N ARG A 47 12.01 -9.60 9.22
CA ARG A 47 11.86 -8.16 9.46
C ARG A 47 11.78 -7.40 8.14
N ALA A 48 10.73 -6.60 7.98
CA ALA A 48 10.56 -5.75 6.81
C ALA A 48 11.70 -4.71 6.67
N PRO A 49 12.28 -4.53 5.46
CA PRO A 49 13.20 -3.43 5.20
C PRO A 49 12.55 -2.06 5.40
N VAL A 50 13.39 -1.06 5.66
CA VAL A 50 12.97 0.34 5.77
C VAL A 50 13.17 1.02 4.43
N PHE A 51 12.08 1.52 3.85
CA PHE A 51 12.10 2.24 2.59
C PHE A 51 11.75 3.70 2.78
N LEU A 52 12.42 4.54 2.00
CA LEU A 52 12.14 5.95 1.86
C LEU A 52 11.66 6.23 0.43
N ARG A 53 10.73 7.18 0.28
CA ARG A 53 10.32 7.75 -1.00
C ARG A 53 10.99 9.10 -1.18
N VAL A 54 11.71 9.28 -2.28
CA VAL A 54 12.21 10.60 -2.71
C VAL A 54 11.03 11.50 -3.07
N ASN A 55 11.03 12.73 -2.56
CA ASN A 55 10.10 13.77 -2.97
C ASN A 55 10.59 14.43 -4.27
N VAL A 56 10.09 13.95 -5.40
CA VAL A 56 10.49 14.40 -6.74
C VAL A 56 10.19 15.87 -7.03
N ALA A 57 9.36 16.53 -6.22
CA ALA A 57 9.13 17.97 -6.32
C ALA A 57 10.26 18.80 -5.67
N ARG A 58 11.18 18.17 -4.93
CA ARG A 58 12.23 18.85 -4.14
C ARG A 58 13.65 18.38 -4.44
N ALA A 59 13.82 17.12 -4.82
CA ALA A 59 15.13 16.54 -5.07
C ALA A 59 15.03 15.37 -6.04
N ASP A 60 16.12 15.12 -6.75
CA ASP A 60 16.33 13.85 -7.43
C ASP A 60 16.88 12.77 -6.48
N ARG A 61 17.06 11.56 -7.02
CA ARG A 61 17.53 10.42 -6.23
C ARG A 61 18.96 10.59 -5.72
N ALA A 62 19.84 11.18 -6.53
CA ALA A 62 21.24 11.37 -6.15
C ALA A 62 21.37 12.42 -5.04
N GLU A 63 20.63 13.51 -5.14
CA GLU A 63 20.54 14.55 -4.12
C GLU A 63 20.00 14.02 -2.80
N ALA A 64 18.92 13.21 -2.84
CA ALA A 64 18.35 12.58 -1.65
C ALA A 64 19.33 11.60 -0.98
N LEU A 65 20.05 10.78 -1.76
CA LEU A 65 21.08 9.88 -1.24
C LEU A 65 22.24 10.64 -0.58
N ALA A 66 22.71 11.71 -1.21
CA ALA A 66 23.76 12.56 -0.65
C ALA A 66 23.31 13.27 0.64
N ALA A 67 22.04 13.69 0.72
CA ALA A 67 21.47 14.26 1.94
C ALA A 67 21.39 13.23 3.08
N LEU A 68 20.90 12.03 2.80
CA LEU A 68 20.85 10.93 3.77
C LEU A 68 22.24 10.54 4.28
N ALA A 69 23.23 10.48 3.40
CA ALA A 69 24.61 10.18 3.79
C ALA A 69 25.18 11.22 4.77
N ARG A 70 24.89 12.52 4.55
CA ARG A 70 25.27 13.60 5.50
C ARG A 70 24.60 13.46 6.86
N ASP A 71 23.39 12.90 6.91
CA ASP A 71 22.69 12.57 8.15
C ASP A 71 23.15 11.24 8.78
N GLY A 72 24.16 10.58 8.19
CA GLY A 72 24.69 9.29 8.65
C GLY A 72 23.72 8.13 8.42
N ILE A 73 22.97 8.17 7.33
CA ILE A 73 22.06 7.13 6.87
C ILE A 73 22.56 6.61 5.53
N GLU A 74 22.89 5.32 5.48
CA GLU A 74 23.25 4.66 4.23
C GLU A 74 22.00 4.09 3.58
N ALA A 75 21.76 4.46 2.33
CA ALA A 75 20.66 3.95 1.55
C ALA A 75 21.11 3.64 0.12
N ARG A 76 20.37 2.76 -0.55
CA ARG A 76 20.60 2.38 -1.94
C ARG A 76 19.31 2.51 -2.75
N ALA A 77 19.44 2.72 -4.05
CA ALA A 77 18.28 2.71 -4.94
C ALA A 77 17.59 1.34 -4.94
N CYS A 78 16.26 1.36 -4.97
CA CYS A 78 15.43 0.17 -5.12
C CYS A 78 14.75 0.19 -6.50
N ALA A 79 14.82 -0.91 -7.25
CA ALA A 79 14.27 -0.97 -8.61
C ALA A 79 12.73 -1.04 -8.67
N ILE A 80 12.08 -1.26 -7.53
CA ILE A 80 10.61 -1.43 -7.43
C ILE A 80 9.86 -0.14 -7.77
N ALA A 81 10.43 1.01 -7.43
CA ALA A 81 9.92 2.31 -7.84
C ALA A 81 11.08 3.29 -8.06
N ASP A 82 10.92 4.19 -9.02
CA ASP A 82 11.89 5.25 -9.34
C ASP A 82 12.18 6.20 -8.16
N THR A 83 11.29 6.28 -7.18
CA THR A 83 11.49 7.09 -5.97
C THR A 83 11.99 6.29 -4.77
N ALA A 84 12.09 4.97 -4.87
CA ALA A 84 12.35 4.11 -3.72
C ALA A 84 13.84 4.03 -3.37
N LEU A 85 14.13 4.27 -2.10
CA LEU A 85 15.43 4.06 -1.47
C LEU A 85 15.28 3.05 -0.34
N GLU A 86 16.10 2.01 -0.34
CA GLU A 86 16.21 1.05 0.76
C GLU A 86 17.29 1.52 1.74
N VAL A 87 16.95 1.65 3.01
CA VAL A 87 17.90 2.01 4.06
C VAL A 87 18.72 0.78 4.45
N VAL A 88 20.01 0.82 4.17
CA VAL A 88 20.98 -0.24 4.50
C VAL A 88 21.44 -0.12 5.96
N SER A 89 21.68 1.11 6.43
CA SER A 89 22.09 1.37 7.82
C SER A 89 21.58 2.73 8.31
N GLY A 90 21.46 2.90 9.63
CA GLY A 90 21.01 4.17 10.22
C GLY A 90 19.49 4.39 10.26
N ALA A 91 18.66 3.37 10.03
CA ALA A 91 17.19 3.49 9.99
C ALA A 91 16.56 4.22 11.20
N ARG A 92 17.13 4.06 12.41
CA ARG A 92 16.64 4.76 13.63
C ARG A 92 16.84 6.28 13.59
N ARG A 93 17.67 6.79 12.68
CA ARG A 93 17.99 8.22 12.54
C ARG A 93 17.05 8.94 11.58
N VAL A 94 16.33 8.22 10.71
CA VAL A 94 15.51 8.78 9.62
C VAL A 94 14.60 9.91 10.09
N GLN A 95 13.80 9.70 11.14
CA GLN A 95 12.84 10.71 11.60
C GLN A 95 13.50 11.98 12.18
N ARG A 96 14.78 11.92 12.55
CA ARG A 96 15.56 13.05 13.08
C ARG A 96 16.51 13.65 12.03
N ALA A 97 16.56 13.05 10.83
CA ALA A 97 17.45 13.45 9.75
C ALA A 97 16.97 14.75 9.11
N ARG A 98 17.91 15.59 8.66
CA ARG A 98 17.57 16.81 7.91
C ARG A 98 16.88 16.48 6.59
N ALA A 99 17.31 15.42 5.90
CA ALA A 99 16.68 14.95 4.67
C ALA A 99 15.17 14.66 4.84
N TYR A 100 14.77 14.14 6.01
CA TYR A 100 13.37 13.94 6.34
C TYR A 100 12.70 15.25 6.75
N ALA A 101 13.31 16.01 7.66
CA ALA A 101 12.75 17.26 8.18
C ALA A 101 12.52 18.33 7.11
N ASP A 102 13.40 18.38 6.10
CA ASP A 102 13.34 19.30 4.95
C ASP A 102 12.41 18.77 3.84
N GLY A 103 11.80 17.59 4.05
CA GLY A 103 10.82 17.00 3.15
C GLY A 103 11.40 16.42 1.85
N LEU A 104 12.71 16.16 1.80
CA LEU A 104 13.37 15.53 0.64
C LEU A 104 12.99 14.06 0.50
N VAL A 105 12.69 13.40 1.62
CA VAL A 105 12.24 12.01 1.65
C VAL A 105 11.07 11.80 2.60
N GLU A 106 10.28 10.76 2.34
CA GLU A 106 9.21 10.28 3.22
C GLU A 106 9.36 8.80 3.55
N LEU A 107 8.97 8.38 4.75
CA LEU A 107 8.93 6.97 5.11
C LEU A 107 7.74 6.29 4.41
N GLN A 108 8.00 5.35 3.49
CA GLN A 108 6.96 4.62 2.76
C GLN A 108 7.54 3.36 2.11
N ASP A 109 6.84 2.23 2.26
CA ASP A 109 7.20 0.96 1.62
C ASP A 109 7.30 1.07 0.09
N ALA A 110 8.25 0.35 -0.50
CA ALA A 110 8.51 0.40 -1.94
C ALA A 110 7.31 -0.03 -2.79
N ALA A 111 6.51 -1.03 -2.38
CA ALA A 111 5.32 -1.44 -3.14
C ALA A 111 4.24 -0.35 -3.10
N SER A 112 4.07 0.31 -1.95
CA SER A 112 3.17 1.47 -1.87
C SER A 112 3.62 2.64 -2.75
N GLN A 113 4.92 2.78 -3.03
CA GLN A 113 5.43 3.76 -4.01
C GLN A 113 5.16 3.30 -5.44
N ALA A 114 5.36 2.01 -5.71
CA ALA A 114 5.14 1.41 -7.03
C ALA A 114 3.68 1.55 -7.49
N VAL A 115 2.70 1.50 -6.56
CA VAL A 115 1.30 1.80 -6.86
C VAL A 115 1.15 3.16 -7.54
N VAL A 116 1.75 4.22 -6.99
CA VAL A 116 1.65 5.58 -7.56
C VAL A 116 2.47 5.71 -8.84
N ALA A 117 3.62 5.03 -8.92
CA ALA A 117 4.47 5.02 -10.12
C ALA A 117 3.81 4.30 -11.31
N ALA A 118 2.91 3.36 -11.06
CA ALA A 118 2.15 2.65 -12.10
C ALA A 118 0.93 3.44 -12.61
N LEU A 119 0.63 4.61 -12.02
CA LEU A 119 -0.45 5.48 -12.48
C LEU A 119 0.06 6.40 -13.58
N ASP A 120 -0.75 6.52 -14.63
CA ASP A 120 -0.55 7.48 -15.72
C ASP A 120 -0.96 8.87 -15.26
N LEU A 121 -0.01 9.60 -14.67
CA LEU A 121 -0.22 10.90 -14.07
C LEU A 121 0.30 11.99 -15.01
N ALA A 122 -0.58 12.95 -15.33
CA ALA A 122 -0.24 14.16 -16.06
C ALA A 122 -0.35 15.39 -15.14
N PRO A 123 0.56 16.38 -15.25
CA PRO A 123 0.42 17.63 -14.52
C PRO A 123 -0.95 18.26 -14.75
N GLY A 124 -1.59 18.75 -13.68
CA GLY A 124 -2.90 19.40 -13.78
C GLY A 124 -4.11 18.50 -13.53
N MET A 125 -3.96 17.16 -13.49
CA MET A 125 -5.10 16.27 -13.22
C MET A 125 -5.76 16.57 -11.87
N ARG A 126 -7.10 16.48 -11.85
CA ARG A 126 -7.91 16.51 -10.64
C ARG A 126 -7.93 15.12 -10.02
N VAL A 127 -7.29 14.97 -8.86
CA VAL A 127 -7.10 13.68 -8.22
C VAL A 127 -7.65 13.67 -6.80
N LEU A 128 -8.32 12.58 -6.45
CA LEU A 128 -8.81 12.27 -5.11
C LEU A 128 -8.15 11.01 -4.57
N ASP A 129 -7.52 11.09 -3.41
CA ASP A 129 -7.16 9.94 -2.58
C ASP A 129 -8.33 9.66 -1.61
N LEU A 130 -9.15 8.65 -1.92
CA LEU A 130 -10.44 8.38 -1.24
C LEU A 130 -10.28 7.66 0.11
N CYS A 131 -9.15 7.00 0.33
CA CYS A 131 -8.85 6.25 1.55
C CYS A 131 -7.45 6.64 2.03
N ALA A 132 -7.22 7.94 2.19
CA ALA A 132 -5.90 8.52 2.30
C ALA A 132 -5.09 8.00 3.49
N GLY A 133 -5.74 7.57 4.58
CA GLY A 133 -5.08 7.14 5.80
C GLY A 133 -4.08 8.19 6.28
N GLY A 134 -2.81 7.77 6.50
CA GLY A 134 -1.74 8.70 6.86
C GLY A 134 -1.30 9.66 5.73
N GLY A 135 -1.87 9.55 4.53
CA GLY A 135 -1.68 10.44 3.39
C GLY A 135 -0.39 10.22 2.59
N GLY A 136 0.29 9.08 2.78
CA GLY A 136 1.52 8.78 2.06
C GLY A 136 1.35 8.83 0.54
N LYS A 137 0.27 8.24 0.00
CA LYS A 137 0.00 8.22 -1.44
C LYS A 137 -0.48 9.59 -1.95
N ALA A 138 -1.35 10.29 -1.22
CA ALA A 138 -1.70 11.69 -1.51
C ALA A 138 -0.47 12.60 -1.70
N LEU A 139 0.55 12.48 -0.83
CA LEU A 139 1.80 13.24 -0.95
C LEU A 139 2.62 12.84 -2.19
N ALA A 140 2.61 11.56 -2.56
CA ALA A 140 3.30 11.09 -3.78
C ALA A 140 2.60 11.61 -5.05
N LEU A 141 1.27 11.60 -5.06
CA LEU A 141 0.45 12.16 -6.13
C LEU A 141 0.75 13.65 -6.30
N ALA A 142 0.68 14.43 -5.22
CA ALA A 142 0.94 15.87 -5.27
C ALA A 142 2.34 16.21 -5.78
N ALA A 143 3.36 15.42 -5.38
CA ALA A 143 4.73 15.61 -5.85
C ALA A 143 4.89 15.41 -7.37
N ARG A 144 4.09 14.52 -7.99
CA ARG A 144 4.13 14.27 -9.44
C ARG A 144 3.23 15.21 -10.24
N LEU A 145 2.09 15.61 -9.68
CA LEU A 145 1.08 16.42 -10.36
C LEU A 145 1.41 17.92 -10.35
N GLY A 146 2.12 18.40 -9.32
CA GLY A 146 2.37 19.83 -9.10
C GLY A 146 1.13 20.64 -8.72
N THR A 147 -0.02 19.98 -8.59
CA THR A 147 -1.32 20.57 -8.26
C THR A 147 -1.82 20.12 -6.90
N GLU A 148 -2.97 20.67 -6.50
CA GLU A 148 -3.68 20.24 -5.30
C GLU A 148 -4.23 18.83 -5.48
N VAL A 149 -4.12 18.00 -4.44
CA VAL A 149 -4.76 16.68 -4.36
C VAL A 149 -5.82 16.74 -3.27
N LEU A 150 -7.01 16.22 -3.57
CA LEU A 150 -8.06 16.07 -2.57
C LEU A 150 -7.86 14.77 -1.80
N ALA A 151 -8.13 14.79 -0.50
CA ALA A 151 -7.97 13.62 0.36
C ALA A 151 -9.23 13.39 1.19
N HIS A 152 -9.65 12.13 1.27
CA HIS A 152 -10.74 11.69 2.13
C HIS A 152 -10.31 10.44 2.89
N ASP A 153 -10.84 10.28 4.09
CA ASP A 153 -10.84 9.01 4.81
C ASP A 153 -12.13 8.91 5.62
N ALA A 154 -12.74 7.73 5.65
CA ALA A 154 -13.95 7.49 6.45
C ALA A 154 -13.68 7.64 7.96
N ASN A 155 -12.43 7.48 8.39
CA ASN A 155 -11.95 7.81 9.72
C ASN A 155 -10.98 9.00 9.68
N PRO A 156 -11.46 10.24 9.94
CA PRO A 156 -10.64 11.45 9.90
C PRO A 156 -9.40 11.40 10.80
N ALA A 157 -9.43 10.62 11.89
CA ALA A 157 -8.29 10.47 12.78
C ALA A 157 -7.07 9.86 12.09
N ARG A 158 -7.25 9.04 11.04
CA ARG A 158 -6.14 8.48 10.27
C ARG A 158 -5.37 9.55 9.50
N MET A 159 -6.02 10.67 9.16
CA MET A 159 -5.41 11.81 8.46
C MET A 159 -4.85 12.87 9.40
N ALA A 160 -4.82 12.64 10.72
CA ALA A 160 -4.41 13.65 11.71
C ALA A 160 -3.01 14.24 11.43
N ASP A 161 -2.07 13.43 10.96
CA ASP A 161 -0.70 13.87 10.65
C ASP A 161 -0.57 14.53 9.26
N LEU A 162 -1.57 14.38 8.39
CA LEU A 162 -1.48 14.78 6.98
C LEU A 162 -1.17 16.27 6.79
N PRO A 163 -1.78 17.23 7.52
CA PRO A 163 -1.44 18.65 7.35
C PRO A 163 0.05 18.95 7.62
N ALA A 164 0.61 18.39 8.69
CA ALA A 164 2.02 18.59 9.04
C ALA A 164 2.96 17.92 8.02
N ARG A 165 2.60 16.73 7.53
CA ARG A 165 3.35 16.04 6.47
C ARG A 165 3.27 16.76 5.13
N ALA A 166 2.11 17.32 4.77
CA ALA A 166 1.91 18.11 3.55
C ALA A 166 2.74 19.39 3.58
N ALA A 167 2.73 20.12 4.70
CA ALA A 167 3.56 21.31 4.89
C ALA A 167 5.05 20.99 4.73
N ARG A 168 5.53 19.92 5.38
CA ARG A 168 6.91 19.43 5.25
C ARG A 168 7.27 19.08 3.80
N ALA A 169 6.39 18.33 3.13
CA ALA A 169 6.59 17.93 1.74
C ALA A 169 6.45 19.09 0.75
N GLY A 170 5.88 20.24 1.14
CA GLY A 170 5.50 21.32 0.22
C GLY A 170 4.33 20.96 -0.68
N ALA A 171 3.50 20.00 -0.28
CA ALA A 171 2.35 19.54 -1.03
C ALA A 171 1.08 20.32 -0.63
N ARG A 172 0.19 20.59 -1.59
CA ARG A 172 -1.16 21.10 -1.32
C ARG A 172 -2.12 19.92 -1.27
N ILE A 173 -2.58 19.58 -0.08
CA ILE A 173 -3.56 18.51 0.15
C ILE A 173 -4.78 19.12 0.85
N THR A 174 -5.96 18.95 0.25
CA THR A 174 -7.21 19.50 0.78
C THR A 174 -8.13 18.36 1.23
N PRO A 175 -8.39 18.23 2.55
CA PRO A 175 -9.35 17.27 3.06
C PRO A 175 -10.77 17.56 2.57
N VAL A 176 -11.52 16.53 2.19
CA VAL A 176 -12.94 16.62 1.81
C VAL A 176 -13.80 15.66 2.64
N ALA A 177 -14.92 16.16 3.16
CA ALA A 177 -15.90 15.40 3.92
C ALA A 177 -17.27 16.11 3.89
N PRO A 178 -18.30 15.55 3.21
CA PRO A 178 -18.26 14.34 2.39
C PRO A 178 -17.43 14.50 1.10
N PRO A 179 -16.89 13.42 0.51
CA PRO A 179 -16.26 13.42 -0.82
C PRO A 179 -17.29 13.56 -1.95
N GLU A 180 -18.57 13.26 -1.70
CA GLU A 180 -19.65 13.52 -2.65
C GLU A 180 -19.70 15.02 -3.00
N GLY A 181 -19.70 15.32 -4.31
CA GLY A 181 -19.65 16.70 -4.81
C GLY A 181 -18.24 17.22 -5.10
N ALA A 182 -17.19 16.51 -4.71
CA ALA A 182 -15.83 16.86 -5.12
C ALA A 182 -15.57 16.55 -6.61
N GLY A 183 -16.26 15.54 -7.16
CA GLY A 183 -16.12 15.10 -8.55
C GLY A 183 -16.64 16.09 -9.60
N PRO A 184 -16.47 15.78 -10.89
CA PRO A 184 -15.81 14.57 -11.42
C PRO A 184 -14.27 14.67 -11.37
N MET A 185 -13.59 13.57 -11.05
CA MET A 185 -12.12 13.46 -10.97
C MET A 185 -11.54 12.75 -12.18
N ASP A 186 -10.37 13.17 -12.63
CA ASP A 186 -9.61 12.46 -13.67
C ASP A 186 -9.09 11.12 -13.13
N LEU A 187 -8.73 11.09 -11.83
CA LEU A 187 -8.30 9.90 -11.12
C LEU A 187 -8.86 9.88 -9.69
N VAL A 188 -9.46 8.75 -9.31
CA VAL A 188 -9.72 8.42 -7.90
C VAL A 188 -8.82 7.25 -7.51
N LEU A 189 -7.95 7.46 -6.52
CA LEU A 189 -7.19 6.40 -5.87
C LEU A 189 -7.96 5.91 -4.64
N ALA A 190 -8.23 4.61 -4.60
CA ALA A 190 -8.87 3.93 -3.49
C ALA A 190 -7.91 2.85 -2.95
N ASP A 191 -7.03 3.26 -2.03
CA ASP A 191 -6.21 2.35 -1.22
C ASP A 191 -7.03 1.83 -0.04
N VAL A 192 -7.85 0.81 -0.32
CA VAL A 192 -8.97 0.43 0.54
C VAL A 192 -8.53 -0.35 1.79
N PRO A 193 -9.29 -0.30 2.89
CA PRO A 193 -9.09 -1.20 4.02
C PRO A 193 -9.13 -2.67 3.58
N CYS A 194 -8.16 -3.47 4.03
CA CYS A 194 -8.03 -4.89 3.68
C CYS A 194 -7.41 -5.69 4.84
N SER A 195 -7.19 -6.98 4.63
CA SER A 195 -6.57 -7.89 5.61
C SER A 195 -5.13 -7.52 5.99
N GLY A 196 -4.46 -6.72 5.16
CA GLY A 196 -3.05 -6.39 5.31
C GLY A 196 -2.11 -7.57 5.06
N SER A 197 -2.59 -8.66 4.44
CA SER A 197 -1.85 -9.92 4.30
C SER A 197 -0.51 -9.83 3.57
N GLY A 198 -0.31 -8.82 2.72
CA GLY A 198 0.98 -8.51 2.11
C GLY A 198 1.98 -7.84 3.04
N SER A 199 1.53 -7.30 4.17
CA SER A 199 2.31 -6.48 5.09
C SER A 199 2.41 -7.03 6.50
N TRP A 200 2.04 -8.30 6.73
CA TRP A 200 2.09 -8.91 8.07
C TRP A 200 3.47 -8.92 8.72
N ARG A 201 4.57 -8.87 7.96
CA ARG A 201 5.91 -8.63 8.54
C ARG A 201 6.08 -7.29 9.27
N ARG A 202 5.17 -6.34 9.04
CA ARG A 202 5.07 -5.05 9.75
C ARG A 202 3.99 -5.03 10.83
N ASP A 203 2.96 -5.86 10.69
CA ASP A 203 1.88 -6.08 11.67
C ASP A 203 1.60 -7.60 11.84
N PRO A 204 2.48 -8.36 12.54
CA PRO A 204 2.41 -9.83 12.56
C PRO A 204 1.16 -10.37 13.25
N GLU A 205 0.62 -9.62 14.21
CA GLU A 205 -0.65 -9.93 14.88
C GLU A 205 -1.86 -9.84 13.95
N GLY A 206 -1.74 -9.14 12.82
CA GLY A 206 -2.80 -8.96 11.83
C GLY A 206 -3.39 -10.29 11.32
N LYS A 207 -2.55 -11.30 11.06
CA LYS A 207 -3.01 -12.62 10.61
C LYS A 207 -3.82 -13.37 11.66
N TRP A 208 -3.48 -13.21 12.93
CA TRP A 208 -4.13 -13.90 14.05
C TRP A 208 -5.44 -13.24 14.45
N ARG A 209 -5.57 -11.93 14.22
CA ARG A 209 -6.84 -11.20 14.40
C ARG A 209 -7.82 -11.38 13.24
N LEU A 210 -7.32 -11.78 12.07
CA LEU A 210 -8.18 -11.99 10.92
C LEU A 210 -9.02 -13.25 11.14
N THR A 211 -10.33 -13.14 10.92
CA THR A 211 -11.27 -14.27 10.91
C THR A 211 -12.00 -14.30 9.57
N PRO A 212 -12.64 -15.42 9.19
CA PRO A 212 -13.47 -15.49 7.99
C PRO A 212 -14.55 -14.40 7.93
N GLU A 213 -15.19 -14.10 9.06
CA GLU A 213 -16.22 -13.06 9.17
C GLU A 213 -15.62 -11.67 8.95
N ARG A 214 -14.44 -11.41 9.52
CA ARG A 214 -13.74 -10.14 9.33
C ARG A 214 -13.29 -9.95 7.89
N LEU A 215 -12.81 -11.01 7.24
CA LEU A 215 -12.46 -11.01 5.82
C LEU A 215 -13.70 -10.73 4.95
N SER A 216 -14.84 -11.34 5.25
CA SER A 216 -16.10 -11.04 4.56
C SER A 216 -16.52 -9.58 4.72
N ALA A 217 -16.48 -9.05 5.94
CA ALA A 217 -16.83 -7.64 6.20
C ALA A 217 -15.89 -6.65 5.49
N LEU A 218 -14.60 -6.98 5.38
CA LEU A 218 -13.64 -6.21 4.60
C LEU A 218 -14.03 -6.20 3.12
N ARG A 219 -14.36 -7.36 2.54
CA ARG A 219 -14.80 -7.48 1.14
C ARG A 219 -16.05 -6.65 0.84
N ASP A 220 -17.03 -6.66 1.74
CA ASP A 220 -18.25 -5.85 1.59
C ASP A 220 -17.93 -4.35 1.66
N THR A 221 -17.04 -3.97 2.57
CA THR A 221 -16.56 -2.58 2.69
C THR A 221 -15.83 -2.14 1.42
N GLN A 222 -14.94 -2.98 0.89
CA GLN A 222 -14.18 -2.71 -0.34
C GLN A 222 -15.13 -2.52 -1.53
N ALA A 223 -16.12 -3.41 -1.70
CA ALA A 223 -17.11 -3.32 -2.76
C ALA A 223 -17.91 -2.00 -2.70
N GLY A 224 -18.33 -1.59 -1.50
CA GLY A 224 -19.02 -0.31 -1.29
C GLY A 224 -18.15 0.92 -1.56
N ILE A 225 -16.85 0.88 -1.20
CA ILE A 225 -15.92 1.95 -1.54
C ILE A 225 -15.72 2.06 -3.05
N MET A 226 -15.60 0.94 -3.77
CA MET A 226 -15.48 0.95 -5.23
C MET A 226 -16.73 1.55 -5.90
N ASP A 227 -17.94 1.24 -5.43
CA ASP A 227 -19.18 1.84 -5.93
C ASP A 227 -19.20 3.36 -5.74
N ARG A 228 -18.83 3.81 -4.54
CA ARG A 228 -18.73 5.23 -4.21
C ARG A 228 -17.69 5.92 -5.09
N ALA A 229 -16.53 5.30 -5.29
CA ALA A 229 -15.46 5.83 -6.12
C ALA A 229 -15.90 5.98 -7.58
N ALA A 230 -16.66 5.02 -8.12
CA ALA A 230 -17.15 5.06 -9.49
C ALA A 230 -18.00 6.31 -9.77
N GLY A 231 -18.81 6.76 -8.81
CA GLY A 231 -19.61 7.99 -8.92
C GLY A 231 -18.79 9.29 -8.92
N LEU A 232 -17.52 9.23 -8.50
CA LEU A 232 -16.64 10.39 -8.40
C LEU A 232 -15.71 10.53 -9.62
N VAL A 233 -15.60 9.49 -10.45
CA VAL A 233 -14.69 9.47 -11.61
C VAL A 233 -15.37 10.07 -12.84
N ALA A 234 -14.68 10.97 -13.54
CA ALA A 234 -15.11 11.56 -14.80
C ALA A 234 -15.31 10.51 -15.90
N GLU A 235 -16.11 10.81 -16.93
CA GLU A 235 -16.06 10.05 -18.19
C GLU A 235 -14.63 10.11 -18.77
N GLY A 236 -14.10 8.96 -19.21
CA GLY A 236 -12.70 8.82 -19.59
C GLY A 236 -11.69 8.77 -18.43
N GLY A 237 -12.14 9.07 -17.20
CA GLY A 237 -11.33 9.04 -15.99
C GLY A 237 -11.03 7.63 -15.49
N ARG A 238 -10.23 7.55 -14.42
CA ARG A 238 -9.72 6.28 -13.88
C ARG A 238 -10.02 6.09 -12.39
N LEU A 239 -10.29 4.85 -12.02
CA LEU A 239 -10.30 4.37 -10.64
C LEU A 239 -9.07 3.47 -10.44
N ALA A 240 -8.16 3.87 -9.56
CA ALA A 240 -7.07 3.02 -9.08
C ALA A 240 -7.50 2.34 -7.77
N TYR A 241 -7.90 1.09 -7.86
CA TYR A 241 -8.20 0.24 -6.71
C TYR A 241 -6.91 -0.44 -6.24
N ALA A 242 -6.59 -0.31 -4.95
CA ALA A 242 -5.36 -0.87 -4.41
C ALA A 242 -5.54 -1.46 -3.01
N THR A 243 -4.81 -2.52 -2.70
CA THR A 243 -4.80 -3.17 -1.38
C THR A 243 -3.38 -3.62 -1.02
N CYS A 244 -3.05 -3.67 0.27
CA CYS A 244 -1.88 -4.41 0.76
C CYS A 244 -2.21 -5.88 1.09
N SER A 245 -3.12 -6.51 0.33
CA SER A 245 -3.52 -7.91 0.48
C SER A 245 -2.93 -8.80 -0.61
N LEU A 246 -2.60 -10.03 -0.23
CA LEU A 246 -2.21 -11.12 -1.12
C LEU A 246 -3.39 -12.02 -1.50
N LEU A 247 -4.57 -11.81 -0.93
CA LEU A 247 -5.74 -12.67 -1.14
C LEU A 247 -6.51 -12.28 -2.40
N THR A 248 -6.76 -13.26 -3.28
CA THR A 248 -7.59 -13.09 -4.50
C THR A 248 -8.98 -12.52 -4.16
N ALA A 249 -9.54 -12.94 -3.02
CA ALA A 249 -10.87 -12.52 -2.53
C ALA A 249 -11.02 -11.02 -2.25
N GLU A 250 -9.89 -10.33 -1.99
CA GLU A 250 -9.82 -8.88 -1.78
C GLU A 250 -9.22 -8.16 -3.00
N ASN A 251 -8.89 -8.88 -4.08
CA ASN A 251 -8.18 -8.34 -5.22
C ASN A 251 -8.96 -8.60 -6.51
N ASP A 252 -8.63 -9.67 -7.23
CA ASP A 252 -9.22 -10.00 -8.52
C ASP A 252 -10.74 -10.21 -8.43
N ASP A 253 -11.22 -10.83 -7.34
CA ASP A 253 -12.66 -11.06 -7.14
C ASP A 253 -13.43 -9.73 -6.96
N GLN A 254 -12.83 -8.74 -6.29
CA GLN A 254 -13.42 -7.41 -6.12
C GLN A 254 -13.50 -6.68 -7.46
N VAL A 255 -12.44 -6.75 -8.26
CA VAL A 255 -12.38 -6.16 -9.61
C VAL A 255 -13.39 -6.82 -10.53
N ALA A 256 -13.47 -8.15 -10.54
CA ALA A 256 -14.42 -8.91 -11.35
C ALA A 256 -15.87 -8.60 -10.96
N ALA A 257 -16.17 -8.58 -9.65
CA ALA A 257 -17.49 -8.21 -9.15
C ALA A 257 -17.84 -6.78 -9.55
N PHE A 258 -16.94 -5.81 -9.38
CA PHE A 258 -17.14 -4.42 -9.80
C PHE A 258 -17.50 -4.30 -11.28
N LEU A 259 -16.71 -4.92 -12.16
CA LEU A 259 -16.97 -4.91 -13.61
C LEU A 259 -18.29 -5.58 -13.98
N GLY A 260 -18.75 -6.57 -13.21
CA GLY A 260 -20.05 -7.22 -13.42
C GLY A 260 -21.25 -6.32 -13.10
N ARG A 261 -21.12 -5.36 -12.18
CA ARG A 261 -22.22 -4.44 -11.75
C ARG A 261 -22.15 -3.07 -12.40
N HIS A 262 -21.00 -2.65 -12.93
CA HIS A 262 -20.80 -1.34 -13.54
C HIS A 262 -20.56 -1.43 -15.04
N SER A 263 -21.65 -1.43 -15.81
CA SER A 263 -21.56 -1.30 -17.27
C SER A 263 -20.89 0.03 -17.64
N GLY A 264 -20.00 0.01 -18.63
CA GLY A 264 -19.19 1.18 -18.99
C GLY A 264 -17.79 1.21 -18.37
N TRP A 265 -17.44 0.27 -17.51
CA TRP A 265 -16.07 0.15 -16.98
C TRP A 265 -15.27 -0.95 -17.65
N ARG A 266 -13.95 -0.80 -17.67
CA ARG A 266 -13.02 -1.85 -18.08
C ARG A 266 -11.76 -1.84 -17.22
N LEU A 267 -11.15 -3.00 -17.02
CA LEU A 267 -9.78 -3.08 -16.51
C LEU A 267 -8.82 -2.57 -17.59
N ALA A 268 -7.98 -1.59 -17.25
CA ALA A 268 -6.95 -1.06 -18.13
C ALA A 268 -5.57 -1.65 -17.80
N HIS A 269 -5.28 -1.82 -16.52
CA HIS A 269 -4.00 -2.36 -16.05
C HIS A 269 -4.19 -3.02 -14.67
N SER A 270 -3.42 -4.07 -14.40
CA SER A 270 -3.26 -4.60 -13.04
C SER A 270 -1.80 -4.96 -12.76
N ALA A 271 -1.42 -4.87 -11.50
CA ALA A 271 -0.09 -5.20 -11.01
C ALA A 271 -0.17 -5.82 -9.62
N ARG A 272 0.79 -6.70 -9.32
CA ARG A 272 0.96 -7.33 -8.02
C ARG A 272 2.43 -7.30 -7.63
N TRP A 273 2.67 -7.02 -6.36
CA TRP A 273 3.97 -7.13 -5.73
C TRP A 273 3.89 -8.14 -4.60
N THR A 274 4.98 -8.86 -4.35
CA THR A 274 5.08 -9.82 -3.25
C THR A 274 6.37 -9.63 -2.46
N PRO A 275 6.42 -10.13 -1.20
CA PRO A 275 7.62 -10.13 -0.37
C PRO A 275 8.88 -10.72 -1.02
N LEU A 276 8.73 -11.56 -2.05
CA LEU A 276 9.86 -12.13 -2.79
C LEU A 276 10.66 -11.08 -3.57
N GLN A 277 10.07 -9.91 -3.83
CA GLN A 277 10.74 -8.79 -4.48
C GLN A 277 11.46 -7.87 -3.48
N GLY A 278 11.33 -8.11 -2.18
CA GLY A 278 11.92 -7.30 -1.11
C GLY A 278 11.02 -6.18 -0.56
N CYS A 279 9.92 -5.84 -1.23
CA CYS A 279 8.88 -4.93 -0.72
C CYS A 279 7.77 -5.70 0.03
N ASP A 280 6.75 -5.01 0.52
CA ASP A 280 5.55 -5.69 0.99
C ASP A 280 4.70 -6.21 -0.18
N GLY A 281 3.75 -7.09 0.13
CA GLY A 281 2.72 -7.49 -0.80
C GLY A 281 1.71 -6.37 -1.07
N PHE A 282 1.38 -6.17 -2.34
CA PHE A 282 0.43 -5.15 -2.77
C PHE A 282 -0.25 -5.55 -4.07
N PHE A 283 -1.46 -5.06 -4.27
CA PHE A 283 -2.23 -5.22 -5.50
C PHE A 283 -2.72 -3.85 -6.00
N LEU A 284 -2.71 -3.67 -7.31
CA LEU A 284 -3.28 -2.52 -8.00
C LEU A 284 -4.12 -3.00 -9.19
N ALA A 285 -5.31 -2.45 -9.33
CA ALA A 285 -6.11 -2.49 -10.53
C ALA A 285 -6.50 -1.06 -10.95
N VAL A 286 -6.15 -0.68 -12.17
CA VAL A 286 -6.56 0.59 -12.78
C VAL A 286 -7.71 0.30 -13.73
N LEU A 287 -8.89 0.82 -13.37
CA LEU A 287 -10.12 0.72 -14.13
C LEU A 287 -10.39 2.04 -14.84
N THR A 288 -10.90 1.99 -16.07
CA THR A 288 -11.27 3.19 -16.85
C THR A 288 -12.76 3.22 -17.09
N ARG A 289 -13.36 4.40 -16.86
CA ARG A 289 -14.75 4.70 -17.20
C ARG A 289 -14.81 5.09 -18.67
N ARG A 290 -15.62 4.39 -19.46
CA ARG A 290 -15.89 4.70 -20.87
C ARG A 290 -16.92 5.81 -21.00
#